data_AF-A0A3E0TZ88-F1
#
_entry.id   AF-A0A3E0TZ88-F1
#
_cell.length_a   1.000
_cell.length_b   1.000
_cell.length_c   1.000
_cell.angle_alpha   90.00
_cell.angle_beta   90.00
_cell.angle_gamma   90.00
#
_symmetry.space_group_name_H-M   'P 1'
#
loop_
_entity.id
_entity.type
_entity.pdbx_description
1 polymer ?
#
loop_
_entity_poly.entity_id
_entity_poly.type
_entity_poly.pdbx_seq_one_letter_code
_entity_poly.pdbx_strand_id
1 'polypeptide(L)'
;MATITLTEEQRKAIKQDFENQVEMLSDEEVEVLASKINDKVNIPFVREKKEQMILVKTVKKFDRLLYRNLPNELYGLVKDSQDGISDDEAKELEATLTERLNKKFDIPYIPEIIEAKIFKLLVGFIVSAMRKNFSILHQA
;
A
#
# COMPACT_ATOMS: atom_id res chain seq x y z
N MET A 1 19.50 25.33 -3.75
CA MET A 1 18.82 24.46 -2.77
C MET A 1 18.35 25.34 -1.64
N ALA A 2 17.07 25.28 -1.26
CA ALA A 2 16.55 26.06 -0.15
C ALA A 2 16.98 25.40 1.18
N THR A 3 17.63 26.15 2.05
CA THR A 3 17.97 25.68 3.40
C THR A 3 16.75 25.90 4.29
N ILE A 4 16.07 24.82 4.66
CA ILE A 4 14.97 24.83 5.62
C ILE A 4 15.48 24.44 7.00
N THR A 5 15.07 25.20 8.03
CA THR A 5 15.38 24.92 9.44
C THR A 5 14.11 24.37 10.09
N LEU A 6 14.13 23.09 10.46
CA LEU A 6 13.02 22.45 11.16
C LEU A 6 12.87 23.01 12.59
N THR A 7 11.62 23.18 13.04
CA THR A 7 11.31 23.46 14.43
C THR A 7 11.53 22.22 15.31
N GLU A 8 11.65 22.41 16.62
CA GLU A 8 11.74 21.28 17.57
C GLU A 8 10.51 20.38 17.54
N GLU A 9 9.33 20.95 17.32
CA GLU A 9 8.08 20.20 17.15
C GLU A 9 8.09 19.34 15.89
N GLN A 10 8.56 19.88 14.76
CA GLN A 10 8.71 19.14 13.51
C GLN A 10 9.73 18.00 13.67
N ARG A 11 10.88 18.25 14.31
CA ARG A 11 11.87 17.21 14.61
C ARG A 11 11.28 16.09 15.46
N LYS A 12 10.51 16.44 16.48
CA LYS A 12 9.87 15.48 17.38
C LYS A 12 8.81 14.64 16.66
N ALA A 13 7.97 15.26 15.82
CA ALA A 13 6.98 14.57 15.00
C ALA A 13 7.65 13.56 14.06
N ILE A 14 8.64 13.99 13.27
CA ILE A 14 9.39 13.11 12.35
C ILE A 14 10.02 11.93 13.11
N LYS A 15 10.59 12.18 14.29
CA LYS A 15 11.18 11.13 15.11
C LYS A 15 10.13 10.14 15.61
N GLN A 16 9.00 10.63 16.12
CA GLN A 16 7.91 9.77 16.60
C GLN A 16 7.30 8.94 15.47
N ASP A 17 7.15 9.52 14.29
CA ASP A 17 6.63 8.84 13.11
C ASP A 17 7.56 7.70 12.67
N PHE A 18 8.86 7.95 12.64
CA PHE A 18 9.85 6.93 12.28
C PHE A 18 9.95 5.78 13.31
N GLU A 19 9.78 6.09 14.60
CA GLU A 19 9.96 5.12 15.68
C GLU A 19 8.70 4.29 16.01
N ASN A 20 7.49 4.84 15.84
CA ASN A 20 6.27 4.24 16.40
C ASN A 20 5.24 3.75 15.37
N GLN A 21 5.24 4.30 14.16
CA GLN A 21 4.31 3.86 13.11
C GLN A 21 5.04 2.97 12.11
N VAL A 22 4.48 1.81 11.80
CA VAL A 22 5.06 0.82 10.87
C VAL A 22 4.07 0.36 9.79
N GLU A 23 2.81 0.75 9.94
CA GLU A 23 1.67 0.36 9.12
C GLU A 23 0.81 1.61 8.83
N MET A 24 0.31 1.71 7.60
CA MET A 24 -0.56 2.81 7.14
C MET A 24 -2.04 2.39 7.17
N LEU A 25 -2.31 1.10 6.91
CA LEU A 25 -3.65 0.56 6.86
C LEU A 25 -4.09 0.05 8.24
N SER A 26 -5.38 0.24 8.56
CA SER A 26 -6.00 -0.44 9.70
C SER A 26 -6.15 -1.94 9.42
N ASP A 27 -6.34 -2.74 10.47
CA ASP A 27 -6.61 -4.17 10.32
C ASP A 27 -7.84 -4.44 9.43
N GLU A 28 -8.88 -3.62 9.54
CA GLU A 28 -10.09 -3.69 8.71
C GLU A 28 -9.79 -3.37 7.24
N GLU A 29 -9.02 -2.33 6.96
CA GLU A 29 -8.61 -1.97 5.59
C GLU A 29 -7.77 -3.08 4.94
N VAL A 30 -6.90 -3.72 5.73
CA VAL A 30 -6.10 -4.88 5.31
C VAL A 30 -7.00 -6.06 4.95
N GLU A 31 -7.98 -6.39 5.79
CA GLU A 31 -8.89 -7.52 5.56
C GLU A 31 -9.80 -7.30 4.34
N VAL A 32 -10.26 -6.06 4.13
CA VAL A 32 -11.04 -5.67 2.94
C VAL A 32 -10.21 -5.83 1.67
N LEU A 33 -8.97 -5.32 1.66
CA LEU A 33 -8.07 -5.47 0.50
C LEU A 33 -7.73 -6.94 0.24
N ALA A 34 -7.46 -7.72 1.28
CA ALA A 34 -7.18 -9.15 1.14
C ALA A 34 -8.36 -9.88 0.50
N SER A 35 -9.59 -9.59 0.93
CA SER A 35 -10.81 -10.17 0.35
C SER A 35 -10.97 -9.81 -1.14
N LYS A 36 -10.76 -8.54 -1.49
CA LYS A 36 -10.80 -8.07 -2.90
C LYS A 36 -9.76 -8.75 -3.80
N ILE A 37 -8.62 -9.12 -3.24
CA ILE A 37 -7.58 -9.88 -3.96
C ILE A 37 -8.00 -11.35 -4.07
N ASN A 38 -8.55 -11.93 -3.01
CA ASN A 38 -9.03 -13.32 -2.98
C ASN A 38 -10.14 -13.56 -4.02
N ASP A 39 -10.97 -12.56 -4.31
CA ASP A 39 -11.99 -12.66 -5.36
C ASP A 39 -11.41 -12.66 -6.78
N LYS A 40 -10.16 -12.21 -6.95
CA LYS A 40 -9.49 -12.01 -8.26
C LYS A 40 -8.32 -12.97 -8.49
N VAL A 41 -7.84 -13.62 -7.45
CA VAL A 41 -6.67 -14.48 -7.44
C VAL A 41 -7.08 -15.81 -6.81
N ASN A 42 -6.50 -16.89 -7.31
CA ASN A 42 -6.65 -18.22 -6.73
C ASN A 42 -5.25 -18.79 -6.59
N ILE A 43 -4.87 -19.25 -5.40
CA ILE A 43 -3.56 -19.82 -5.12
C ILE A 43 -3.65 -21.35 -5.23
N PRO A 44 -3.00 -21.97 -6.24
CA PRO A 44 -3.01 -23.41 -6.42
C PRO A 44 -2.58 -24.16 -5.16
N PHE A 45 -3.26 -25.28 -4.88
CA PHE A 45 -2.97 -26.17 -3.76
C PHE A 45 -3.19 -25.57 -2.36
N VAL A 46 -3.80 -24.39 -2.26
CA VAL A 46 -4.24 -23.77 -1.01
C VAL A 46 -5.76 -23.86 -0.91
N ARG A 47 -6.29 -24.03 0.31
CA ARG A 47 -7.74 -23.99 0.56
C ARG A 47 -8.16 -22.54 0.81
N GLU A 48 -9.35 -22.14 0.36
CA GLU A 48 -9.93 -20.79 0.51
C GLU A 48 -9.64 -20.12 1.86
N LYS A 49 -9.95 -20.79 2.99
CA LYS A 49 -9.71 -20.21 4.32
C LYS A 49 -8.23 -19.89 4.58
N LYS A 50 -7.32 -20.72 4.10
CA LYS A 50 -5.87 -20.48 4.20
C LYS A 50 -5.41 -19.43 3.20
N GLU A 51 -6.02 -19.37 2.02
CA GLU A 51 -5.73 -18.36 1.01
C GLU A 51 -5.99 -16.96 1.55
N GLN A 52 -7.18 -16.73 2.13
CA GLN A 52 -7.51 -15.47 2.79
C GLN A 52 -6.47 -15.08 3.85
N MET A 53 -6.04 -16.02 4.70
CA MET A 53 -5.03 -15.75 5.72
C MET A 53 -3.65 -15.40 5.13
N ILE A 54 -3.28 -16.03 4.00
CA ILE A 54 -2.05 -15.71 3.28
C ILE A 54 -2.18 -14.29 2.70
N LEU A 55 -3.30 -13.97 2.05
CA LEU A 55 -3.52 -12.67 1.44
C LEU A 55 -3.54 -11.54 2.48
N VAL A 56 -4.16 -11.73 3.65
CA VAL A 56 -4.09 -10.76 4.76
C VAL A 56 -2.63 -10.47 5.16
N LYS A 57 -1.81 -11.52 5.32
CA LYS A 57 -0.38 -11.35 5.63
C LYS A 57 0.38 -10.66 4.50
N THR A 58 0.03 -10.98 3.26
CA THR A 58 0.61 -10.37 2.07
C THR A 58 0.29 -8.88 2.00
N VAL A 59 -0.96 -8.48 2.26
CA VAL A 59 -1.37 -7.08 2.31
C VAL A 59 -0.64 -6.35 3.44
N LYS A 60 -0.53 -6.92 4.64
CA LYS A 60 0.29 -6.34 5.72
C LYS A 60 1.77 -6.18 5.34
N LYS A 61 2.34 -7.18 4.68
CA LYS A 61 3.73 -7.10 4.20
C LYS A 61 3.90 -5.98 3.18
N PHE A 62 2.96 -5.86 2.25
CA PHE A 62 2.94 -4.78 1.27
C PHE A 62 2.76 -3.41 1.92
N ASP A 63 1.87 -3.27 2.90
CA ASP A 63 1.65 -2.03 3.65
C ASP A 63 2.93 -1.57 4.35
N ARG A 64 3.62 -2.47 5.05
CA ARG A 64 4.93 -2.17 5.65
C ARG A 64 6.00 -1.84 4.60
N LEU A 65 5.92 -2.46 3.42
CA LEU A 65 6.84 -2.19 2.33
C LEU A 65 6.59 -0.78 1.76
N LEU A 66 5.33 -0.38 1.58
CA LEU A 66 4.96 0.99 1.25
C LEU A 66 5.47 1.93 2.34
N TYR A 67 5.15 1.65 3.61
CA TYR A 67 5.56 2.45 4.77
C TYR A 67 7.05 2.81 4.75
N ARG A 68 7.90 1.82 4.43
CA ARG A 68 9.36 1.97 4.43
C ARG A 68 9.95 2.65 3.18
N ASN A 69 9.18 2.76 2.10
CA ASN A 69 9.70 3.22 0.80
C ASN A 69 9.01 4.48 0.28
N LEU A 70 7.88 4.88 0.88
CA LEU A 70 7.20 6.15 0.62
C LEU A 70 7.46 7.12 1.79
N PRO A 71 7.80 8.39 1.51
CA PRO A 71 7.82 9.44 2.52
C PRO A 71 6.45 9.61 3.17
N ASN A 72 6.42 9.92 4.47
CA ASN A 72 5.17 10.00 5.23
C ASN A 72 4.24 11.11 4.76
N GLU A 73 4.82 12.17 4.20
CA GLU A 73 4.12 13.30 3.61
C GLU A 73 3.24 12.88 2.43
N LEU A 74 3.57 11.79 1.74
CA LEU A 74 2.75 11.23 0.66
C LEU A 74 1.60 10.36 1.19
N TYR A 75 1.60 9.97 2.48
CA TYR A 75 0.47 9.23 3.06
C TYR A 75 -0.74 10.11 3.32
N GLY A 76 -0.55 11.41 3.56
CA GLY A 76 -1.66 12.36 3.68
C GLY A 76 -2.56 12.30 2.45
N LEU A 77 -1.98 12.11 1.26
CA LEU A 77 -2.72 11.98 -0.01
C LEU A 77 -3.53 10.68 -0.12
N VAL A 78 -3.21 9.64 0.67
CA VAL A 78 -3.97 8.37 0.73
C VAL A 78 -5.20 8.51 1.62
N LYS A 79 -5.10 9.35 2.67
CA LYS A 79 -6.10 9.44 3.75
C LYS A 79 -7.01 10.68 3.60
N ASP A 80 -6.56 11.75 2.95
CA ASP A 80 -7.33 12.99 2.74
C ASP A 80 -7.87 13.13 1.31
N SER A 81 -9.19 12.88 1.17
CA SER A 81 -9.91 12.89 -0.11
C SER A 81 -10.04 14.24 -0.83
N GLN A 82 -9.71 15.36 -0.17
CA GLN A 82 -9.85 16.70 -0.74
C GLN A 82 -8.69 17.09 -1.67
N ASP A 83 -7.49 16.58 -1.41
CA ASP A 83 -6.26 16.77 -2.19
C ASP A 83 -5.76 15.44 -2.79
N GLY A 84 -6.66 14.70 -3.43
CA GLY A 84 -6.28 13.51 -4.20
C GLY A 84 -5.50 13.87 -5.47
N ILE A 85 -4.68 12.93 -5.95
CA ILE A 85 -3.84 13.11 -7.14
C ILE A 85 -4.64 13.00 -8.44
N SER A 86 -4.18 13.66 -9.49
CA SER A 86 -4.72 13.53 -10.86
C SER A 86 -4.45 12.14 -11.45
N ASP A 87 -5.16 11.79 -12.53
CA ASP A 87 -4.98 10.49 -13.19
C ASP A 87 -3.57 10.30 -13.77
N ASP A 88 -2.92 11.38 -14.20
CA ASP A 88 -1.56 11.29 -14.75
C ASP A 88 -0.52 11.15 -13.64
N GLU A 89 -0.69 11.85 -12.51
CA GLU A 89 0.12 11.64 -11.30
C GLU A 89 -0.08 10.22 -10.74
N ALA A 90 -1.31 9.70 -10.79
CA ALA A 90 -1.60 8.32 -10.38
C ALA A 90 -0.86 7.28 -11.23
N LYS A 91 -0.82 7.47 -12.56
CA LYS A 91 -0.06 6.57 -13.46
C LYS A 91 1.45 6.65 -13.18
N GLU A 92 1.97 7.86 -12.97
CA GLU A 92 3.39 8.05 -12.66
C GLU A 92 3.76 7.40 -11.32
N LEU A 93 2.88 7.52 -10.33
CA LEU A 93 3.05 6.90 -9.03
C LEU A 93 2.97 5.37 -9.12
N GLU A 94 2.00 4.82 -9.86
CA GLU A 94 1.89 3.37 -10.11
C GLU A 94 3.17 2.82 -10.76
N ALA A 95 3.69 3.50 -11.77
CA ALA A 95 4.92 3.11 -12.44
C ALA A 95 6.12 3.14 -11.48
N THR A 96 6.26 4.22 -10.71
CA THR A 96 7.35 4.40 -9.74
C THR A 96 7.30 3.35 -8.63
N LEU A 97 6.12 3.08 -8.06
CA LEU A 97 5.92 2.07 -7.03
C LEU A 97 6.21 0.68 -7.57
N THR A 98 5.74 0.39 -8.79
CA THR A 98 5.98 -0.89 -9.44
C THR A 98 7.48 -1.13 -9.62
N GLU A 99 8.21 -0.17 -10.17
CA GLU A 99 9.66 -0.29 -10.37
C GLU A 99 10.43 -0.49 -9.05
N ARG A 100 10.07 0.28 -8.01
CA ARG A 100 10.79 0.29 -6.74
C ARG A 100 10.47 -0.89 -5.83
N LEU A 101 9.21 -1.33 -5.83
CA LEU A 101 8.72 -2.30 -4.84
C LEU A 101 8.65 -3.72 -5.38
N ASN A 102 8.49 -3.93 -6.69
CA ASN A 102 8.35 -5.27 -7.26
C ASN A 102 9.55 -6.16 -6.90
N LYS A 103 10.78 -5.62 -6.89
CA LYS A 103 12.00 -6.37 -6.52
C LYS A 103 12.11 -6.71 -5.03
N LYS A 104 11.27 -6.10 -4.18
CA LYS A 104 11.26 -6.26 -2.72
C LYS A 104 10.01 -7.00 -2.23
N PHE A 105 9.05 -7.21 -3.11
CA PHE A 105 7.90 -8.05 -2.90
C PHE A 105 8.31 -9.48 -3.26
N ASP A 106 8.03 -10.41 -2.35
CA ASP A 106 8.34 -11.83 -2.47
C ASP A 106 7.39 -12.55 -1.51
N ILE A 107 6.61 -13.51 -2.00
CA ILE A 107 5.67 -14.27 -1.17
C ILE A 107 6.11 -15.74 -1.20
N PRO A 108 6.71 -16.24 -0.11
CA PRO A 108 7.16 -17.62 -0.06
C PRO A 108 6.05 -18.61 -0.42
N TYR A 109 6.40 -19.60 -1.24
CA TYR A 109 5.51 -20.67 -1.70
C TYR A 109 4.39 -20.23 -2.66
N ILE A 110 4.41 -18.99 -3.15
CA ILE A 110 3.52 -18.50 -4.20
C ILE A 110 4.27 -18.46 -5.54
N PRO A 111 3.69 -18.95 -6.64
CA PRO A 111 4.28 -18.79 -7.96
C PRO A 111 4.44 -17.32 -8.36
N GLU A 112 5.57 -16.96 -8.96
CA GLU A 112 5.91 -15.60 -9.42
C GLU A 112 4.79 -14.93 -10.24
N ILE A 113 4.12 -15.69 -11.11
CA ILE A 113 3.02 -15.18 -11.95
C ILE A 113 1.85 -14.69 -11.08
N ILE A 114 1.55 -15.42 -10.01
CA ILE A 114 0.47 -15.09 -9.07
C ILE A 114 0.91 -13.92 -8.20
N GLU A 115 2.17 -13.92 -7.76
CA GLU A 115 2.74 -12.82 -7.00
C GLU A 115 2.66 -11.49 -7.78
N ALA A 116 3.12 -11.48 -9.03
CA ALA A 116 3.04 -10.30 -9.89
C ALA A 116 1.59 -9.82 -10.06
N LYS A 117 0.63 -10.74 -10.14
CA LYS A 117 -0.80 -10.41 -10.19
C LYS A 117 -1.29 -9.77 -8.89
N ILE A 118 -0.94 -10.35 -7.73
CA ILE A 118 -1.28 -9.80 -6.41
C ILE A 118 -0.67 -8.42 -6.22
N PHE A 119 0.63 -8.27 -6.54
CA PHE A 119 1.36 -7.01 -6.45
C PHE A 119 0.70 -5.91 -7.29
N LYS A 120 0.37 -6.21 -8.55
CA LYS A 120 -0.30 -5.26 -9.45
C LYS A 120 -1.66 -4.81 -8.90
N LEU A 121 -2.45 -5.75 -8.36
CA LEU A 121 -3.73 -5.43 -7.72
C LEU A 121 -3.54 -4.51 -6.52
N LEU A 122 -2.56 -4.80 -5.66
CA LEU A 122 -2.24 -4.01 -4.48
C LEU A 122 -1.80 -2.57 -4.82
N VAL A 123 -0.86 -2.42 -5.75
CA VAL A 123 -0.45 -1.08 -6.23
C VAL A 123 -1.64 -0.34 -6.82
N GLY A 124 -2.43 -1.02 -7.66
CA GLY A 124 -3.63 -0.44 -8.26
C GLY A 124 -4.65 0.03 -7.22
N PHE A 125 -4.90 -0.75 -6.16
CA PHE A 125 -5.81 -0.36 -5.09
C PHE A 125 -5.31 0.86 -4.31
N ILE A 126 -4.03 0.89 -3.95
CA ILE A 126 -3.45 2.02 -3.21
C ILE A 126 -3.43 3.29 -4.05
N VAL A 127 -2.99 3.21 -5.30
CA VAL A 127 -2.98 4.35 -6.22
C VAL A 127 -4.40 4.84 -6.49
N SER A 128 -5.37 3.93 -6.64
CA SER A 128 -6.78 4.31 -6.81
C SER A 128 -7.34 4.99 -5.57
N ALA A 129 -6.94 4.57 -4.37
CA ALA A 129 -7.35 5.20 -3.12
C ALA A 129 -6.77 6.61 -2.93
N MET A 130 -5.60 6.88 -3.51
CA MET A 130 -4.99 8.22 -3.53
C MET A 130 -5.64 9.18 -4.54
N ARG A 131 -6.50 8.67 -5.46
CA ARG A 131 -7.21 9.52 -6.42
C ARG A 131 -8.33 10.29 -5.72
N LYS A 132 -8.59 11.49 -6.22
CA LYS A 132 -9.66 12.38 -5.71
C LYS A 132 -11.01 11.65 -5.66
N ASN A 133 -11.72 11.76 -4.54
CA ASN A 133 -13.02 11.12 -4.26
C ASN A 133 -13.05 9.59 -4.13
N PHE A 134 -11.91 8.91 -3.90
CA PHE A 134 -11.88 7.46 -3.67
C PHE A 134 -11.56 7.10 -2.22
N SER A 135 -12.21 6.06 -1.71
CA SER A 135 -11.93 5.47 -0.40
C SER A 135 -11.73 3.96 -0.56
N ILE A 136 -10.72 3.40 0.10
CA ILE A 136 -10.42 1.95 0.12
C ILE A 136 -11.67 1.13 0.51
N LEU A 137 -12.54 1.71 1.33
CA LEU A 137 -13.78 1.12 1.83
C LEU A 137 -14.95 1.14 0.83
N HIS A 138 -14.94 2.01 -0.18
CA HIS A 138 -16.09 2.23 -1.08
C HIS A 138 -15.99 1.55 -2.46
N GLN A 139 -14.92 0.80 -2.76
CA GLN A 139 -14.91 0.01 -4.01
C GLN A 139 -15.78 -1.24 -3.82
N ALA A 140 -16.99 -1.18 -4.37
CA ALA A 140 -17.86 -2.32 -4.69
C ALA A 140 -17.43 -2.98 -6.00
#